data_AF-A0A972KSG2-F1
#
_entry.id   AF-A0A972KSG2-F1
#
_cell.length_a   1.000
_cell.length_b   1.000
_cell.length_c   1.000
_cell.angle_alpha   90.00
_cell.angle_beta   90.00
_cell.angle_gamma   90.00
#
_symmetry.space_group_name_H-M   'P 1'
#
loop_
_entity.id
_entity.type
_entity.pdbx_description
1 polymer ?
#
loop_
_entity_poly.entity_id
_entity_poly.type
_entity_poly.pdbx_seq_one_letter_code
_entity_poly.pdbx_strand_id
1 'polypeptide(L)'
;MISYWKKIPEQTKRLVVLAVILLAVFLVVRPQLVPPDFGELGHFRASALKDIIAQPIRYAGHEVCAECHDEIAEKKSDSYHRNVACEVCHGPAAVHTEEEETDMLRIPRGRKFCIVCHEYLSSRPTGFPQIVSESHNPMKSCITCHNPHDPTPPEKPKDCAGCHASIARSKMVSHHVYVPCIRCHDTPEQHFVNPRLYHPTKPAKREFCGGCHASEDPSVAGIPQVDIDSHGERYVCWQCHYPHLP
;
A
#
# COMPACT_ATOMS: atom_id res chain seq x y z
N MET A 1 2.70 -60.16 13.09
CA MET A 1 3.11 -58.73 12.92
C MET A 1 4.54 -58.41 13.40
N ILE A 2 5.17 -59.19 14.29
CA ILE A 2 6.50 -58.87 14.88
C ILE A 2 7.68 -59.06 13.90
N SER A 3 7.54 -59.91 12.87
CA SER A 3 8.63 -60.27 11.94
C SER A 3 9.04 -59.16 10.97
N TYR A 4 8.11 -58.28 10.57
CA TYR A 4 8.42 -57.19 9.62
C TYR A 4 9.10 -56.00 10.28
N TRP A 5 8.83 -55.74 11.56
CA TRP A 5 9.40 -54.60 12.30
C TRP A 5 10.93 -54.64 12.42
N LYS A 6 11.51 -55.86 12.45
CA LYS A 6 12.98 -56.05 12.47
C LYS A 6 13.66 -55.76 11.13
N LYS A 7 12.91 -55.74 10.01
CA LYS A 7 13.42 -55.49 8.65
C LYS A 7 13.33 -54.02 8.22
N ILE A 8 12.72 -53.17 9.04
CA ILE A 8 12.51 -51.75 8.74
C ILE A 8 13.76 -50.94 9.16
N PRO A 9 14.23 -49.97 8.35
CA PRO A 9 15.31 -49.06 8.73
C PRO A 9 15.02 -48.29 10.03
N GLU A 10 16.05 -48.02 10.82
CA GLU A 10 15.91 -47.37 12.14
C GLU A 10 15.29 -45.97 12.04
N GLN A 11 15.61 -45.25 10.97
CA GLN A 11 15.04 -43.93 10.66
C GLN A 11 13.52 -44.01 10.50
N THR A 12 13.03 -45.04 9.80
CA THR A 12 11.59 -45.25 9.60
C THR A 12 10.89 -45.59 10.91
N LYS A 13 11.51 -46.39 11.79
CA LYS A 13 10.92 -46.68 13.12
C LYS A 13 10.75 -45.43 13.97
N ARG A 14 11.77 -44.58 14.02
CA ARG A 14 11.72 -43.29 14.76
C ARG A 14 10.62 -42.39 14.23
N LEU A 15 10.49 -42.29 12.90
CA LEU A 15 9.43 -41.51 12.27
C LEU A 15 8.04 -42.05 12.59
N VAL A 16 7.84 -43.38 12.54
CA VAL A 16 6.56 -44.02 12.89
C VAL A 16 6.21 -43.76 14.35
N VAL A 17 7.16 -43.87 15.28
CA VAL A 17 6.93 -43.55 16.71
C VAL A 17 6.50 -42.10 16.88
N LEU A 18 7.20 -41.14 16.26
CA LEU A 18 6.81 -39.73 16.30
C LEU A 18 5.43 -39.47 15.70
N ALA A 19 5.12 -40.09 14.55
CA ALA A 19 3.81 -39.95 13.91
C ALA A 19 2.68 -40.50 14.80
N VAL A 20 2.89 -41.63 15.49
CA VAL A 20 1.92 -42.19 16.43
C VAL A 20 1.74 -41.28 17.64
N ILE A 21 2.82 -40.71 18.18
CA ILE A 21 2.74 -39.74 19.29
C ILE A 21 1.94 -38.51 18.84
N LEU A 22 2.25 -37.93 17.69
CA LEU A 22 1.53 -36.77 17.17
C LEU A 22 0.05 -37.07 16.91
N LEU A 23 -0.25 -38.26 16.36
CA LEU A 23 -1.64 -38.69 16.16
C LEU A 23 -2.37 -38.86 17.49
N ALA A 24 -1.74 -39.48 18.49
CA ALA A 24 -2.33 -39.63 19.82
C ALA A 24 -2.61 -38.28 20.47
N VAL A 25 -1.65 -37.34 20.40
CA VAL A 25 -1.83 -35.95 20.87
C VAL A 25 -2.98 -35.29 20.12
N PHE A 26 -3.04 -35.41 18.79
CA PHE A 26 -4.11 -34.83 17.99
C PHE A 26 -5.49 -35.37 18.36
N LEU A 27 -5.63 -36.69 18.54
CA LEU A 27 -6.91 -37.31 18.92
C LEU A 27 -7.38 -36.89 20.31
N VAL A 28 -6.46 -36.59 21.23
CA VAL A 28 -6.78 -36.08 22.58
C VAL A 28 -7.11 -34.60 22.57
N VAL A 29 -6.35 -33.78 21.85
CA VAL A 29 -6.46 -32.31 21.86
C VAL A 29 -7.63 -31.83 21.00
N ARG A 30 -7.88 -32.45 19.84
CA ARG A 30 -8.93 -32.03 18.91
C ARG A 30 -10.31 -31.87 19.56
N PRO A 31 -10.86 -32.84 20.33
CA PRO A 31 -12.19 -32.69 20.93
C PRO A 31 -12.24 -31.59 22.00
N GLN A 32 -11.11 -31.14 22.54
CA GLN A 32 -11.06 -30.03 23.51
C GLN A 32 -11.05 -28.66 22.83
N LEU A 33 -10.48 -28.57 21.63
CA LEU A 33 -10.37 -27.32 20.88
C LEU A 33 -11.51 -27.09 19.89
N VAL A 34 -12.16 -28.16 19.42
CA VAL A 34 -13.26 -28.07 18.45
C VAL A 34 -14.59 -27.99 19.21
N PRO A 35 -15.32 -26.87 19.12
CA PRO A 35 -16.64 -26.73 19.73
C PRO A 35 -17.63 -27.80 19.23
N PRO A 36 -18.57 -28.26 20.07
CA PRO A 36 -19.55 -29.29 19.69
C PRO A 36 -20.37 -28.94 18.44
N ASP A 37 -20.62 -27.65 18.23
CA ASP A 37 -21.43 -27.05 17.17
C ASP A 37 -20.59 -26.50 16.01
N PHE A 38 -19.29 -26.85 15.95
CA PHE A 38 -18.44 -26.53 14.81
C PHE A 38 -18.85 -27.34 13.59
N GLY A 39 -19.06 -26.69 12.45
CA GLY A 39 -19.40 -27.38 11.20
C GLY A 39 -20.89 -27.45 10.89
N GLU A 40 -21.79 -27.13 11.83
CA GLU A 40 -23.24 -27.28 11.62
C GLU A 40 -23.78 -26.37 10.52
N LEU A 41 -23.26 -25.14 10.41
CA LEU A 41 -23.70 -24.11 9.45
C LEU A 41 -22.61 -23.70 8.44
N GLY A 42 -21.45 -24.37 8.47
CA GLY A 42 -20.27 -24.00 7.69
C GLY A 42 -18.98 -24.20 8.48
N HIS A 43 -17.84 -23.76 7.95
CA HIS A 43 -16.53 -23.95 8.59
C HIS A 43 -16.27 -22.97 9.76
N PHE A 44 -17.21 -22.90 10.71
CA PHE A 44 -17.17 -22.07 11.91
C PHE A 44 -18.07 -22.67 13.01
N ARG A 45 -18.00 -22.11 14.21
CA ARG A 45 -18.84 -22.47 15.36
C ARG A 45 -20.23 -21.84 15.23
N ALA A 46 -21.31 -22.63 15.17
CA ALA A 46 -22.66 -22.10 14.95
C ALA A 46 -23.10 -21.05 16.00
N SER A 47 -22.78 -21.28 17.28
CA SER A 47 -23.06 -20.37 18.39
C SER A 47 -22.31 -19.03 18.30
N ALA A 48 -21.25 -18.92 17.48
CA ALA A 48 -20.59 -17.64 17.23
C ALA A 48 -21.54 -16.60 16.61
N LEU A 49 -22.56 -17.03 15.86
CA LEU A 49 -23.57 -16.11 15.33
C LEU A 49 -24.34 -15.41 16.45
N LYS A 50 -24.76 -16.16 17.47
CA LYS A 50 -25.46 -15.58 18.64
C LYS A 50 -24.55 -14.63 19.41
N ASP A 51 -23.28 -15.00 19.56
CA ASP A 51 -22.30 -14.16 20.24
C ASP A 51 -22.05 -12.85 19.50
N ILE A 52 -21.96 -12.89 18.16
CA ILE A 52 -21.79 -11.70 17.32
C ILE A 52 -23.03 -10.82 17.38
N ILE A 53 -24.24 -11.39 17.26
CA ILE A 53 -25.51 -10.67 17.34
C ILE A 53 -25.67 -10.00 18.71
N ALA A 54 -25.19 -10.63 19.78
CA ALA A 54 -25.26 -10.08 21.13
C ALA A 54 -24.27 -8.94 21.40
N GLN A 55 -23.33 -8.65 20.48
CA GLN A 55 -22.41 -7.54 20.66
C GLN A 55 -23.14 -6.20 20.55
N PRO A 56 -22.82 -5.22 21.42
CA PRO A 56 -23.39 -3.89 21.31
C PRO A 56 -22.96 -3.24 19.99
N ILE A 57 -23.92 -2.68 19.25
CA ILE A 57 -23.63 -1.90 18.05
C ILE A 57 -22.88 -0.63 18.46
N ARG A 58 -21.72 -0.40 17.86
CA ARG A 58 -20.90 0.80 18.09
C ARG A 58 -20.81 1.67 16.85
N TYR A 59 -20.87 1.05 15.68
CA TYR A 59 -20.76 1.67 14.37
C TYR A 59 -22.16 1.97 13.84
N ALA A 60 -22.45 3.23 13.55
CA ALA A 60 -23.74 3.67 13.03
C ALA A 60 -24.00 3.20 11.59
N GLY A 61 -22.93 3.08 10.79
CA GLY A 61 -23.02 2.84 9.36
C GLY A 61 -23.23 4.13 8.55
N HIS A 62 -22.76 4.10 7.30
CA HIS A 62 -22.74 5.28 6.43
C HIS A 62 -24.14 5.79 6.06
N GLU A 63 -25.12 4.90 5.88
CA GLU A 63 -26.48 5.26 5.44
C GLU A 63 -27.15 6.20 6.44
N VAL A 64 -27.07 5.88 7.74
CA VAL A 64 -27.61 6.72 8.82
C VAL A 64 -26.96 8.11 8.83
N CYS A 65 -25.67 8.20 8.50
CA CYS A 65 -24.99 9.50 8.41
C CYS A 65 -25.59 10.38 7.30
N ALA A 66 -26.00 9.78 6.18
CA ALA A 66 -26.50 10.51 5.02
C ALA A 66 -27.93 11.04 5.21
N GLU A 67 -28.68 10.53 6.19
CA GLU A 67 -30.02 11.03 6.53
C GLU A 67 -29.99 12.44 7.11
N CYS A 68 -28.94 12.77 7.88
CA CYS A 68 -28.76 14.09 8.50
C CYS A 68 -27.62 14.94 7.89
N HIS A 69 -26.69 14.32 7.16
CA HIS A 69 -25.55 14.98 6.50
C HIS A 69 -25.52 14.70 5.00
N ASP A 70 -26.67 14.85 4.34
CA ASP A 70 -26.89 14.59 2.92
C ASP A 70 -25.93 15.38 2.01
N GLU A 71 -25.77 16.69 2.20
CA GLU A 71 -24.88 17.52 1.37
C GLU A 71 -23.41 17.04 1.45
N ILE A 72 -22.98 16.62 2.64
CA ILE A 72 -21.62 16.11 2.86
C ILE A 72 -21.48 14.72 2.24
N ALA A 73 -22.49 13.86 2.39
CA ALA A 73 -22.52 12.53 1.84
C ALA A 73 -22.49 12.57 0.30
N GLU A 74 -23.29 13.44 -0.33
CA GLU A 74 -23.32 13.65 -1.78
C GLU A 74 -21.95 14.13 -2.28
N LYS A 75 -21.40 15.19 -1.68
CA LYS A 75 -20.07 15.70 -2.03
C LYS A 75 -18.99 14.63 -1.95
N LYS A 76 -19.02 13.81 -0.89
CA LYS A 76 -18.06 12.72 -0.71
C LYS A 76 -18.26 11.59 -1.72
N SER A 77 -19.50 11.29 -2.09
CA SER A 77 -19.83 10.21 -3.03
C SER A 77 -19.23 10.45 -4.43
N ASP A 78 -19.10 11.71 -4.83
CA ASP A 78 -18.47 12.11 -6.10
C ASP A 78 -16.94 12.26 -6.01
N SER A 79 -16.35 12.18 -4.82
CA SER A 79 -14.94 12.45 -4.61
C SER A 79 -14.05 11.19 -4.56
N TYR A 80 -12.75 11.39 -4.39
CA TYR A 80 -11.78 10.29 -4.24
C TYR A 80 -11.88 9.56 -2.89
N HIS A 81 -12.62 10.09 -1.92
CA HIS A 81 -12.90 9.43 -0.63
C HIS A 81 -14.27 8.74 -0.58
N ARG A 82 -14.99 8.63 -1.70
CA ARG A 82 -16.31 7.97 -1.77
C ARG A 82 -16.39 6.61 -1.08
N ASN A 83 -15.33 5.80 -1.20
CA ASN A 83 -15.26 4.45 -0.61
C ASN A 83 -14.67 4.38 0.82
N VAL A 84 -14.38 5.52 1.45
CA VAL A 84 -13.92 5.56 2.84
C VAL A 84 -15.13 5.79 3.74
N ALA A 85 -15.45 4.93 4.69
CA ALA A 85 -16.59 5.17 5.58
C ALA A 85 -16.36 6.41 6.46
N CYS A 86 -17.43 7.14 6.80
CA CYS A 86 -17.36 8.33 7.68
C CYS A 86 -16.64 8.00 8.99
N GLU A 87 -16.91 6.80 9.52
CA GLU A 87 -16.42 6.32 10.81
C GLU A 87 -14.91 6.07 10.83
N VAL A 88 -14.27 5.91 9.67
CA VAL A 88 -12.81 5.77 9.56
C VAL A 88 -12.11 7.03 10.08
N CYS A 89 -12.74 8.20 9.90
CA CYS A 89 -12.22 9.47 10.38
C CYS A 89 -12.96 9.94 11.65
N HIS A 90 -14.28 9.91 11.67
CA HIS A 90 -15.08 10.51 12.73
C HIS A 90 -15.31 9.61 13.95
N GLY A 91 -14.93 8.32 13.85
CA GLY A 91 -15.23 7.32 14.88
C GLY A 91 -16.60 6.68 14.69
N PRO A 92 -16.98 5.75 15.58
CA PRO A 92 -18.01 4.75 15.27
C PRO A 92 -19.45 5.31 15.36
N ALA A 93 -19.69 6.38 16.10
CA ALA A 93 -20.91 7.21 15.99
C ALA A 93 -22.27 6.61 16.34
N ALA A 94 -22.40 5.37 16.84
CA ALA A 94 -23.72 4.85 17.22
C ALA A 94 -24.44 5.70 18.29
N VAL A 95 -23.71 6.24 19.28
CA VAL A 95 -24.31 7.12 20.31
C VAL A 95 -24.77 8.45 19.69
N HIS A 96 -23.96 9.02 18.80
CA HIS A 96 -24.29 10.26 18.08
C HIS A 96 -25.60 10.14 17.28
N THR A 97 -25.91 8.95 16.77
CA THR A 97 -27.17 8.71 16.03
C THR A 97 -28.37 8.42 16.93
N GLU A 98 -28.16 8.07 18.20
CA GLU A 98 -29.23 7.78 19.16
C GLU A 98 -29.58 9.00 20.02
N GLU A 99 -28.59 9.85 20.31
CA GLU A 99 -28.72 11.05 21.14
C GLU A 99 -28.14 12.26 20.39
N GLU A 100 -28.95 12.84 19.50
CA GLU A 100 -28.59 13.78 18.43
C GLU A 100 -27.78 15.03 18.85
N GLU A 101 -27.66 15.36 20.15
CA GLU A 101 -27.01 16.59 20.63
C GLU A 101 -25.96 16.40 21.73
N THR A 102 -25.77 15.20 22.28
CA THR A 102 -24.94 15.01 23.49
C THR A 102 -23.51 14.53 23.19
N ASP A 103 -23.31 13.78 22.11
CA ASP A 103 -22.01 13.22 21.72
C ASP A 103 -21.55 13.70 20.33
N MET A 104 -21.01 14.92 20.30
CA MET A 104 -20.42 15.47 19.08
C MET A 104 -19.14 14.71 18.70
N LEU A 105 -19.15 14.12 17.51
CA LEU A 105 -18.03 13.33 17.02
C LEU A 105 -16.73 14.14 16.93
N ARG A 106 -15.63 13.48 17.28
CA ARG A 106 -14.30 14.04 17.11
C ARG A 106 -13.96 14.16 15.63
N ILE A 107 -13.87 15.40 15.14
CA ILE A 107 -13.35 15.68 13.79
C ILE A 107 -11.81 15.63 13.85
N PRO A 108 -11.14 14.75 13.08
CA PRO A 108 -9.68 14.73 13.02
C PRO A 108 -9.15 16.01 12.38
N ARG A 109 -8.52 16.86 13.18
CA ARG A 109 -7.87 18.10 12.68
C ARG A 109 -6.36 17.98 12.51
N GLY A 110 -5.77 16.90 13.04
CA GLY A 110 -4.32 16.67 12.98
C GLY A 110 -3.92 15.83 11.77
N ARG A 111 -2.65 15.95 11.36
CA ARG A 111 -2.07 15.22 10.23
C ARG A 111 -2.08 13.70 10.40
N LYS A 112 -2.04 13.23 11.66
CA LYS A 112 -1.82 11.82 12.02
C LYS A 112 -2.82 10.85 11.35
N PHE A 113 -4.07 11.25 11.19
CA PHE A 113 -5.09 10.39 10.58
C PHE A 113 -4.89 10.25 9.06
N CYS A 114 -4.58 11.36 8.37
CA CYS A 114 -4.38 11.35 6.92
C CYS A 114 -3.19 10.45 6.52
N ILE A 115 -2.09 10.53 7.28
CA ILE A 115 -0.85 9.80 6.98
C ILE A 115 -0.92 8.30 7.26
N VAL A 116 -1.98 7.79 7.91
CA VAL A 116 -2.21 6.33 8.02
C VAL A 116 -2.32 5.72 6.62
N CYS A 117 -2.97 6.45 5.71
CA CYS A 117 -3.12 6.02 4.32
C CYS A 117 -2.10 6.72 3.42
N HIS A 118 -1.93 8.03 3.56
CA HIS A 118 -1.20 8.87 2.60
C HIS A 118 0.30 9.04 2.86
N GLU A 119 0.86 8.43 3.91
CA GLU A 119 2.33 8.36 4.04
C GLU A 119 2.93 7.51 2.92
N TYR A 120 4.14 7.85 2.50
CA TYR A 120 4.83 7.10 1.47
C TYR A 120 5.21 5.70 1.98
N LEU A 121 4.71 4.68 1.26
CA LEU A 121 5.00 3.28 1.48
C LEU A 121 5.26 2.61 0.13
N SER A 122 6.43 1.99 -0.03
CA SER A 122 6.85 1.36 -1.29
C SER A 122 5.94 0.22 -1.75
N SER A 123 5.17 -0.37 -0.83
CA SER A 123 4.19 -1.42 -1.11
C SER A 123 2.85 -0.90 -1.61
N ARG A 124 2.61 0.42 -1.61
CA ARG A 124 1.35 0.98 -2.10
C ARG A 124 1.32 1.02 -3.63
N PRO A 125 0.14 0.82 -4.25
CA PRO A 125 0.02 0.84 -5.70
C PRO A 125 0.46 2.18 -6.32
N THR A 126 1.05 2.12 -7.51
CA THR A 126 1.36 3.31 -8.31
C THR A 126 0.09 4.13 -8.58
N GLY A 127 0.21 5.46 -8.48
CA GLY A 127 -0.90 6.39 -8.65
C GLY A 127 -1.86 6.47 -7.45
N PHE A 128 -1.59 5.79 -6.33
CA PHE A 128 -2.23 6.14 -5.07
C PHE A 128 -1.59 7.42 -4.51
N PRO A 129 -2.36 8.44 -4.08
CA PRO A 129 -1.80 9.69 -3.56
C PRO A 129 -0.99 9.44 -2.30
N GLN A 130 0.31 9.72 -2.36
CA GLN A 130 1.24 9.57 -1.25
C GLN A 130 2.12 10.79 -1.13
N ILE A 131 2.52 11.09 0.11
CA ILE A 131 3.41 12.18 0.46
C ILE A 131 4.45 11.68 1.47
N VAL A 132 5.59 12.37 1.56
CA VAL A 132 6.51 12.24 2.69
C VAL A 132 6.14 13.31 3.70
N SER A 133 5.58 12.93 4.85
CA SER A 133 4.96 13.91 5.76
C SER A 133 5.93 14.86 6.42
N GLU A 134 7.22 14.54 6.50
CA GLU A 134 8.26 15.43 7.02
C GLU A 134 8.58 16.59 6.07
N SER A 135 8.39 16.40 4.75
CA SER A 135 8.73 17.43 3.74
C SER A 135 7.50 18.11 3.13
N HIS A 136 6.34 17.46 3.14
CA HIS A 136 5.13 18.03 2.58
C HIS A 136 4.46 19.01 3.56
N ASN A 137 4.82 20.30 3.45
CA ASN A 137 4.28 21.39 4.26
C ASN A 137 4.30 21.10 5.76
N PRO A 138 5.47 20.82 6.38
CA PRO A 138 5.55 20.41 7.77
C PRO A 138 4.83 21.40 8.69
N MET A 139 4.27 20.90 9.81
CA MET A 139 3.52 21.66 10.82
C MET A 139 2.17 22.24 10.40
N LYS A 140 1.84 22.33 9.10
CA LYS A 140 0.49 22.72 8.65
C LYS A 140 -0.47 21.53 8.68
N SER A 141 -1.72 21.73 9.05
CA SER A 141 -2.71 20.65 8.95
C SER A 141 -3.08 20.39 7.49
N CYS A 142 -3.32 19.12 7.13
CA CYS A 142 -3.73 18.75 5.78
C CYS A 142 -5.01 19.48 5.36
N ILE A 143 -5.92 19.69 6.32
CA ILE A 143 -7.24 20.28 6.07
C ILE A 143 -7.22 21.77 5.74
N THR A 144 -6.08 22.46 5.92
CA THR A 144 -5.97 23.88 5.52
C THR A 144 -5.90 24.04 4.00
N CYS A 145 -5.55 22.98 3.28
CA CYS A 145 -5.43 22.98 1.82
C CYS A 145 -6.33 21.94 1.16
N HIS A 146 -6.62 20.81 1.83
CA HIS A 146 -7.44 19.73 1.30
C HIS A 146 -8.77 19.62 2.06
N ASN A 147 -9.86 19.36 1.37
CA ASN A 147 -11.12 19.01 2.02
C ASN A 147 -11.20 17.48 2.18
N PRO A 148 -11.29 16.89 3.38
CA PRO A 148 -11.40 15.43 3.52
C PRO A 148 -12.61 14.80 2.83
N HIS A 149 -13.68 15.56 2.59
CA HIS A 149 -14.86 15.11 1.85
C HIS A 149 -14.71 15.31 0.34
N ASP A 150 -13.74 16.11 -0.11
CA ASP A 150 -13.33 16.26 -1.50
C ASP A 150 -11.82 16.51 -1.56
N PRO A 151 -11.00 15.46 -1.45
CA PRO A 151 -9.57 15.59 -1.20
C PRO A 151 -8.78 16.02 -2.45
N THR A 152 -9.47 16.32 -3.54
CA THR A 152 -8.88 16.77 -4.79
C THR A 152 -7.98 17.98 -4.52
N PRO A 153 -6.68 17.91 -4.84
CA PRO A 153 -5.78 19.04 -4.65
C PRO A 153 -6.27 20.26 -5.44
N PRO A 154 -6.15 21.48 -4.89
CA PRO A 154 -6.57 22.70 -5.59
C PRO A 154 -5.77 22.97 -6.87
N GLU A 155 -4.53 22.49 -6.92
CA GLU A 155 -3.66 22.56 -8.10
C GLU A 155 -3.08 21.17 -8.39
N LYS A 156 -2.94 20.84 -9.68
CA LYS A 156 -2.14 19.68 -10.09
C LYS A 156 -0.67 19.89 -9.69
N PRO A 157 0.07 18.82 -9.34
CA PRO A 157 1.50 18.92 -9.07
C PRO A 157 2.23 19.58 -10.24
N LYS A 158 3.17 20.48 -9.93
CA LYS A 158 3.95 21.21 -10.95
C LYS A 158 5.16 20.43 -11.45
N ASP A 159 5.59 19.42 -10.70
CA ASP A 159 6.74 18.58 -11.00
C ASP A 159 6.51 17.12 -10.57
N CYS A 160 7.44 16.26 -10.98
CA CYS A 160 7.40 14.83 -10.68
C CYS A 160 7.56 14.54 -9.18
N ALA A 161 8.30 15.39 -8.45
CA ALA A 161 8.60 15.19 -7.03
C ALA A 161 7.36 15.40 -6.14
N GLY A 162 6.37 16.17 -6.62
CA GLY A 162 5.08 16.34 -5.94
C GLY A 162 4.36 15.02 -5.63
N CYS A 163 4.54 13.98 -6.46
CA CYS A 163 4.00 12.63 -6.21
C CYS A 163 5.10 11.57 -6.01
N HIS A 164 6.25 11.72 -6.67
CA HIS A 164 7.37 10.77 -6.59
C HIS A 164 8.48 11.26 -5.64
N ALA A 165 8.11 11.89 -4.53
CA ALA A 165 9.04 12.51 -3.58
C ALA A 165 10.17 11.57 -3.11
N SER A 166 9.86 10.28 -2.89
CA SER A 166 10.87 9.28 -2.52
C SER A 166 11.90 9.06 -3.62
N ILE A 167 11.46 8.88 -4.87
CA ILE A 167 12.36 8.70 -6.03
C ILE A 167 13.19 9.96 -6.25
N ALA A 168 12.56 11.14 -6.17
CA ALA A 168 13.26 12.42 -6.26
C ALA A 168 14.36 12.53 -5.19
N ARG A 169 14.07 12.11 -3.95
CA ARG A 169 15.05 12.10 -2.86
C ARG A 169 16.19 11.13 -3.08
N SER A 170 15.92 9.92 -3.56
CA SER A 170 16.99 8.98 -3.94
C SER A 170 17.88 9.58 -5.03
N LYS A 171 17.27 10.17 -6.06
CA LYS A 171 18.00 10.80 -7.17
C LYS A 171 18.86 11.99 -6.72
N MET A 172 18.46 12.72 -5.68
CA MET A 172 19.23 13.87 -5.16
C MET A 172 20.63 13.51 -4.68
N VAL A 173 20.88 12.25 -4.30
CA VAL A 173 22.21 11.77 -3.90
C VAL A 173 22.88 10.91 -4.98
N SER A 174 22.27 10.81 -6.16
CA SER A 174 22.79 10.06 -7.31
C SER A 174 23.70 10.92 -8.19
N HIS A 175 24.49 10.24 -9.02
CA HIS A 175 25.27 10.88 -10.10
C HIS A 175 24.38 11.55 -11.17
N HIS A 176 23.08 11.24 -11.22
CA HIS A 176 22.11 11.84 -12.16
C HIS A 176 21.31 13.00 -11.55
N VAL A 177 21.73 13.55 -10.41
CA VAL A 177 20.98 14.62 -9.70
C VAL A 177 20.61 15.80 -10.62
N TYR A 178 21.51 16.21 -11.52
CA TYR A 178 21.30 17.35 -12.42
C TYR A 178 20.51 17.03 -13.70
N VAL A 179 20.20 15.76 -13.98
CA VAL A 179 19.42 15.37 -15.16
C VAL A 179 17.93 15.47 -14.84
N PRO A 180 17.11 16.28 -15.54
CA PRO A 180 15.68 16.37 -15.22
C PRO A 180 14.97 15.03 -15.50
N CYS A 181 13.92 14.70 -14.72
CA CYS A 181 13.20 13.42 -14.84
C CYS A 181 12.70 13.16 -16.28
N ILE A 182 12.17 14.21 -16.92
CA ILE A 182 11.63 14.16 -18.30
C ILE A 182 12.70 13.95 -19.38
N ARG A 183 13.99 14.03 -19.03
CA ARG A 183 15.05 13.68 -19.98
C ARG A 183 15.01 12.19 -20.30
N CYS A 184 14.72 11.36 -19.30
CA CYS A 184 14.66 9.91 -19.43
C CYS A 184 13.22 9.39 -19.54
N HIS A 185 12.27 10.07 -18.90
CA HIS A 185 10.88 9.66 -18.85
C HIS A 185 10.01 10.48 -19.80
N ASP A 186 9.50 9.85 -20.85
CA ASP A 186 8.44 10.45 -21.66
C ASP A 186 7.12 10.33 -20.89
N THR A 187 6.56 11.48 -20.52
CA THR A 187 5.44 11.58 -19.58
C THR A 187 4.34 12.44 -20.18
N PRO A 188 3.17 11.88 -20.50
CA PRO A 188 2.05 12.66 -21.00
C PRO A 188 1.50 13.60 -19.92
N GLU A 189 0.98 14.77 -20.29
CA GLU A 189 0.45 15.75 -19.33
C GLU A 189 -0.69 15.17 -18.46
N GLN A 190 -1.48 14.26 -19.03
CA GLN A 190 -2.57 13.57 -18.35
C GLN A 190 -2.10 12.71 -17.17
N HIS A 191 -0.82 12.32 -17.12
CA HIS A 191 -0.24 11.59 -15.99
C HIS A 191 -0.36 12.38 -14.67
N PHE A 192 -0.29 13.71 -14.72
CA PHE A 192 -0.40 14.58 -13.54
C PHE A 192 -1.81 14.63 -12.93
N VAL A 193 -2.81 14.13 -13.66
CA VAL A 193 -4.21 14.12 -13.24
C VAL A 193 -4.70 12.69 -13.02
N ASN A 194 -4.34 11.76 -13.91
CA ASN A 194 -4.75 10.36 -13.82
C ASN A 194 -3.57 9.40 -14.08
N PRO A 195 -2.65 9.28 -13.10
CA PRO A 195 -1.42 8.50 -13.26
C PRO A 195 -1.64 6.99 -13.42
N ARG A 196 -2.85 6.50 -13.12
CA ARG A 196 -3.22 5.08 -13.27
C ARG A 196 -3.62 4.72 -14.70
N LEU A 197 -4.14 5.69 -15.46
CA LEU A 197 -4.51 5.48 -16.87
C LEU A 197 -3.39 5.88 -17.82
N TYR A 198 -2.64 6.94 -17.49
CA TYR A 198 -1.59 7.48 -18.33
C TYR A 198 -0.24 7.22 -17.68
N HIS A 199 0.54 6.29 -18.24
CA HIS A 199 1.79 5.85 -17.64
C HIS A 199 2.97 6.50 -18.36
N PRO A 200 4.00 6.99 -17.62
CA PRO A 200 5.22 7.45 -18.24
C PRO A 200 6.00 6.24 -18.79
N THR A 201 6.79 6.47 -19.84
CA THR A 201 7.72 5.46 -20.34
C THR A 201 9.12 5.72 -19.81
N LYS A 202 10.04 4.80 -20.10
CA LYS A 202 11.47 4.91 -19.76
C LYS A 202 12.29 4.36 -20.94
N PRO A 203 13.59 4.64 -21.02
CA PRO A 203 14.39 4.23 -22.16
C PRO A 203 14.42 2.72 -22.30
N ALA A 204 14.05 2.23 -23.49
CA ALA A 204 14.00 0.80 -23.81
C ALA A 204 15.21 0.33 -24.62
N LYS A 205 16.13 1.24 -24.98
CA LYS A 205 17.32 0.92 -25.76
C LYS A 205 18.58 1.53 -25.13
N ARG A 206 19.72 0.90 -25.37
CA ARG A 206 21.01 1.19 -24.71
C ARG A 206 21.65 2.49 -25.24
N GLU A 207 21.34 2.85 -26.48
CA GLU A 207 21.83 4.05 -27.16
C GLU A 207 21.39 5.32 -26.44
N PHE A 208 20.24 5.31 -25.77
CA PHE A 208 19.80 6.44 -24.96
C PHE A 208 20.83 6.76 -23.86
N CYS A 209 21.29 5.75 -23.13
CA CYS A 209 22.33 5.90 -22.12
C CYS A 209 23.70 6.18 -22.76
N GLY A 210 23.98 5.51 -23.89
CA GLY A 210 25.20 5.70 -24.68
C GLY A 210 25.40 7.14 -25.17
N GLY A 211 24.31 7.91 -25.37
CA GLY A 211 24.40 9.33 -25.72
C GLY A 211 25.22 10.18 -24.73
N CYS A 212 25.36 9.75 -23.47
CA CYS A 212 26.24 10.38 -22.48
C CYS A 212 27.40 9.48 -22.02
N HIS A 213 27.17 8.16 -22.00
CA HIS A 213 28.10 7.17 -21.45
C HIS A 213 28.93 6.44 -22.51
N ALA A 214 28.77 6.76 -23.78
CA ALA A 214 29.61 6.26 -24.88
C ALA A 214 29.85 7.40 -25.90
N SER A 215 30.02 8.62 -25.39
CA SER A 215 30.15 9.82 -26.20
C SER A 215 31.57 10.37 -26.12
N GLU A 216 32.11 10.74 -27.28
CA GLU A 216 33.40 11.44 -27.38
C GLU A 216 33.26 12.96 -27.17
N ASP A 217 32.05 13.45 -26.85
CA ASP A 217 31.80 14.86 -26.60
C ASP A 217 32.56 15.35 -25.35
N PRO A 218 33.44 16.37 -25.47
CA PRO A 218 34.14 16.94 -24.33
C PRO A 218 33.23 17.46 -23.21
N SER A 219 31.96 17.77 -23.51
CA SER A 219 30.94 18.21 -22.55
C SER A 219 30.58 17.13 -21.52
N VAL A 220 30.84 15.84 -21.82
CA VAL A 220 30.63 14.71 -20.91
C VAL A 220 31.93 14.28 -20.19
N ALA A 221 32.98 15.09 -20.25
CA ALA A 221 34.23 14.83 -19.54
C ALA A 221 33.99 14.65 -18.02
N GLY A 222 34.40 13.49 -17.49
CA GLY A 222 34.20 13.11 -16.10
C GLY A 222 32.98 12.22 -15.84
N ILE A 223 32.12 11.98 -16.83
CA ILE A 223 31.06 10.96 -16.77
C ILE A 223 31.67 9.58 -17.07
N PRO A 224 31.38 8.53 -16.29
CA PRO A 224 31.84 7.17 -16.59
C PRO A 224 31.45 6.73 -18.00
N GLN A 225 32.43 6.31 -18.79
CA GLN A 225 32.23 5.84 -20.16
C GLN A 225 32.25 4.30 -20.21
N VAL A 226 31.45 3.73 -21.12
CA VAL A 226 31.32 2.30 -21.37
C VAL A 226 31.22 2.05 -22.86
N ASP A 227 31.71 0.90 -23.31
CA ASP A 227 31.47 0.41 -24.65
C ASP A 227 30.08 -0.26 -24.71
N ILE A 228 29.16 0.35 -25.48
CA ILE A 228 27.80 -0.17 -25.64
C ILE A 228 27.75 -1.44 -26.50
N ASP A 229 28.81 -1.82 -27.21
CA ASP A 229 28.77 -3.06 -27.98
C ASP A 229 29.11 -4.27 -27.10
N SER A 230 29.95 -4.09 -26.08
CA SER A 230 30.41 -5.18 -25.20
C SER A 230 29.78 -5.20 -23.80
N HIS A 231 29.29 -4.07 -23.27
CA HIS A 231 28.85 -3.99 -21.87
C HIS A 231 27.39 -4.44 -21.63
N GLY A 232 27.18 -5.69 -21.21
CA GLY A 232 25.85 -6.14 -20.77
C GLY A 232 24.85 -6.36 -21.92
N GLU A 233 25.34 -6.88 -23.05
CA GLU A 233 24.68 -7.09 -24.35
C GLU A 233 23.20 -7.52 -24.34
N ARG A 234 22.75 -8.25 -23.30
CA ARG A 234 21.39 -8.81 -23.18
C ARG A 234 20.41 -7.92 -22.41
N TYR A 235 20.88 -6.87 -21.76
CA TYR A 235 20.09 -6.06 -20.84
C TYR A 235 20.14 -4.58 -21.23
N VAL A 236 19.06 -3.85 -20.94
CA VAL A 236 19.10 -2.38 -20.92
C VAL A 236 19.79 -1.91 -19.64
N CYS A 237 20.53 -0.81 -19.72
CA CYS A 237 21.45 -0.38 -18.66
C CYS A 237 20.77 -0.29 -17.28
N TRP A 238 19.52 0.18 -17.21
CA TRP A 238 18.80 0.36 -15.95
C TRP A 238 18.38 -0.94 -15.26
N GLN A 239 18.48 -2.10 -15.93
CA GLN A 239 18.23 -3.41 -15.29
C GLN A 239 19.32 -3.78 -14.28
N CYS A 240 20.54 -3.24 -14.45
CA CYS A 240 21.66 -3.44 -13.54
C CYS A 240 22.04 -2.13 -12.82
N HIS A 241 21.88 -0.98 -13.48
CA HIS A 241 22.25 0.33 -12.96
C HIS A 241 21.00 1.18 -12.70
N TYR A 242 20.46 1.14 -11.48
CA TYR A 242 19.27 1.92 -11.18
C TYR A 242 19.60 3.43 -11.11
N PRO A 243 19.22 4.27 -12.10
CA PRO A 243 19.83 5.60 -12.28
C PRO A 243 19.48 6.62 -11.18
N HIS A 244 18.50 6.27 -10.34
CA HIS A 244 18.09 7.08 -9.18
C HIS A 244 18.92 6.82 -7.93
N LEU A 245 19.82 5.83 -7.92
CA LEU A 245 20.70 5.54 -6.78
C LEU A 245 22.10 6.13 -6.98
N PRO A 246 22.85 6.36 -5.87
CA PRO A 246 24.27 6.68 -5.89
C PRO A 246 25.08 5.71 -6.77
#